data_AF-A0A822D4V1-F1
#
_entry.id   AF-A0A822D4V1-F1
#
_cell.length_a   1.000
_cell.length_b   1.000
_cell.length_c   1.000
_cell.angle_alpha   90.00
_cell.angle_beta   90.00
_cell.angle_gamma   90.00
#
_symmetry.space_group_name_H-M   'P 1'
#
loop_
_entity.id
_entity.type
_entity.pdbx_description
1 polymer ?
#
loop_
_entity_poly.entity_id
_entity_poly.type
_entity_poly.pdbx_seq_one_letter_code
_entity_poly.pdbx_strand_id
1 'polypeptide(L)'
;MRLHWLLVAFILLYSVNTSLSQAAHWNYGDAGPDVWEDSYATCQGMVQSPINIQTACTVYNAYPAFQLSSATNVVQNFTITNNGHTITASQVDKTAFPLTLSGGGLNGIYEFVNFHLHWGQNYKSGSEHQM
;
A
#
# COMPACT_ATOMS: atom_id res chain seq x y z
N MET A 1 50.10 23.61 -13.58
CA MET A 1 49.32 23.87 -12.34
C MET A 1 47.82 24.17 -12.56
N ARG A 2 47.24 23.87 -13.73
CA ARG A 2 45.79 24.08 -14.01
C ARG A 2 44.96 22.80 -14.17
N LEU A 3 45.58 21.62 -14.07
CA LEU A 3 44.91 20.33 -14.20
C LEU A 3 44.38 19.78 -12.86
N HIS A 4 44.94 20.22 -11.73
CA HIS A 4 44.53 19.77 -10.39
C HIS A 4 43.17 20.35 -9.96
N TRP A 5 42.82 21.56 -10.41
CA TRP A 5 41.54 22.20 -10.09
C TRP A 5 40.35 21.58 -10.84
N LEU A 6 40.59 20.99 -12.02
CA LEU A 6 39.55 20.33 -12.82
C LEU A 6 39.15 18.96 -12.23
N LEU A 7 40.09 18.24 -11.62
CA LEU A 7 39.84 16.95 -10.95
C LEU A 7 39.05 17.12 -9.64
N VAL A 8 39.30 18.19 -8.88
CA VAL A 8 38.56 18.49 -7.64
C VAL A 8 37.11 18.90 -7.95
N ALA A 9 36.87 19.64 -9.03
CA ALA A 9 35.51 20.00 -9.47
C ALA A 9 34.70 18.77 -9.91
N PHE A 10 35.33 17.74 -10.47
CA PHE A 10 34.66 16.51 -10.89
C PHE A 10 34.26 15.60 -9.71
N ILE A 11 35.04 15.60 -8.62
CA ILE A 11 34.72 14.83 -7.40
C ILE A 11 33.55 15.47 -6.63
N LEU A 12 33.41 16.80 -6.65
CA LEU A 12 32.30 17.53 -6.04
C LEU A 12 30.97 17.43 -6.83
N LEU A 13 31.01 17.07 -8.11
CA LEU A 13 29.81 16.76 -8.91
C LEU A 13 29.37 15.29 -8.78
N TYR A 14 30.20 14.43 -8.20
CA TYR A 14 29.92 13.01 -7.95
C TYR A 14 29.32 12.72 -6.57
N SER A 15 29.18 13.71 -5.69
CA SER A 15 28.24 13.63 -4.57
C SER A 15 26.83 13.82 -5.11
N VAL A 16 26.39 12.87 -5.94
CA VAL A 16 24.98 12.59 -6.14
C VAL A 16 24.44 12.36 -4.74
N ASN A 17 23.60 13.29 -4.27
CA ASN A 17 22.82 13.10 -3.07
C ASN A 17 21.87 11.92 -3.34
N THR A 18 22.37 10.70 -3.18
CA THR A 18 21.53 9.53 -3.01
C THR A 18 20.94 9.64 -1.61
N SER A 19 20.01 10.58 -1.44
CA SER A 19 19.11 10.57 -0.31
C SER A 19 18.31 9.29 -0.44
N LEU A 20 18.74 8.24 0.27
CA LEU A 20 17.86 7.13 0.60
C LEU A 20 16.69 7.76 1.34
N SER A 21 15.57 7.94 0.65
CA SER A 21 14.32 8.37 1.28
C SER A 21 13.87 7.21 2.16
N GLN A 22 14.36 7.18 3.39
CA GLN A 22 13.80 6.33 4.42
C GLN A 22 12.43 6.91 4.76
N ALA A 23 11.39 6.12 4.57
CA ALA A 23 10.04 6.48 5.01
C ALA A 23 10.10 6.83 6.51
N ALA A 24 9.48 7.94 6.89
CA ALA A 24 9.43 8.35 8.29
C ALA A 24 8.77 7.25 9.15
N HIS A 25 9.19 7.11 10.40
CA HIS A 25 8.59 6.10 11.27
C HIS A 25 7.12 6.42 11.55
N TRP A 26 6.25 5.41 11.59
CA TRP A 26 4.84 5.52 11.95
C TRP A 26 4.41 4.28 12.74
N ASN A 27 3.37 4.40 13.57
CA ASN A 27 2.74 3.26 14.24
C ASN A 27 1.27 3.57 14.58
N TYR A 28 0.63 2.73 15.41
CA TYR A 28 -0.73 2.93 15.93
C TYR A 28 -0.75 3.35 17.41
N GLY A 29 0.39 3.80 17.94
CA GLY A 29 0.60 4.23 19.32
C GLY A 29 0.97 5.70 19.40
N ASP A 30 2.18 5.99 19.89
CA ASP A 30 2.71 7.34 20.10
C ASP A 30 2.95 8.13 18.80
N ALA A 31 3.29 7.44 17.70
CA ALA A 31 3.34 8.00 16.35
C ALA A 31 2.10 7.54 15.55
N GLY A 32 0.93 7.70 16.18
CA GLY A 32 -0.37 7.23 15.70
C GLY A 32 -0.99 8.06 14.55
N PRO A 33 -2.14 7.63 14.01
CA PRO A 33 -2.82 8.28 12.89
C PRO A 33 -3.05 9.79 13.05
N ASP A 34 -3.32 10.24 14.28
CA ASP A 34 -3.58 11.66 14.61
C ASP A 34 -2.38 12.59 14.33
N VAL A 35 -1.17 12.03 14.17
CA VAL A 35 0.07 12.80 13.92
C VAL A 35 0.82 12.33 12.66
N TRP A 36 0.24 11.42 11.87
CA TRP A 36 0.91 10.98 10.64
C TRP A 36 1.16 12.12 9.66
N GLU A 37 0.30 13.14 9.65
CA GLU A 37 0.44 14.32 8.78
C GLU A 37 1.74 15.10 8.98
N ASP A 38 2.31 15.08 10.19
CA ASP A 38 3.58 15.74 10.52
C ASP A 38 4.74 15.20 9.68
N SER A 39 4.67 13.91 9.35
CA SER A 39 5.70 13.20 8.58
C SER A 39 5.26 12.87 7.15
N TYR A 40 3.94 12.81 6.92
CA TYR A 40 3.31 12.40 5.68
C TYR A 40 2.22 13.42 5.32
N ALA A 41 2.61 14.51 4.67
CA ALA A 41 1.70 15.59 4.29
C ALA A 41 0.52 15.15 3.40
N THR A 42 0.52 13.94 2.86
CA THR A 42 -0.61 13.36 2.14
C THR A 42 -1.72 12.83 3.07
N CYS A 43 -1.44 12.57 4.34
CA CYS A 43 -2.42 12.12 5.35
C CYS A 43 -3.48 13.19 5.68
N GLN A 44 -3.18 14.47 5.45
CA GLN A 44 -4.13 15.60 5.55
C GLN A 44 -4.87 15.88 4.22
N GLY A 45 -4.82 14.96 3.25
CA GLY A 45 -5.48 15.13 1.96
C GLY A 45 -7.01 15.05 2.03
N MET A 46 -7.71 15.46 0.97
CA MET A 46 -9.18 15.44 0.93
C MET A 46 -9.79 14.07 0.57
N VAL A 47 -8.97 13.11 0.13
CA VAL A 47 -9.41 11.80 -0.36
C VAL A 47 -8.70 10.71 0.44
N GLN A 48 -8.91 10.72 1.76
CA GLN A 48 -8.37 9.71 2.67
C GLN A 48 -9.36 8.56 2.87
N SER A 49 -8.80 7.42 3.24
CA SER A 49 -9.51 6.24 3.75
C SER A 49 -9.01 5.94 5.16
N PRO A 50 -9.78 5.22 6.00
CA PRO A 50 -11.13 4.70 5.74
C PRO A 50 -12.23 5.77 5.81
N ILE A 51 -13.46 5.38 5.45
CA ILE A 51 -14.66 6.18 5.63
C ILE A 51 -15.81 5.37 6.26
N ASN A 52 -16.79 6.09 6.83
CA ASN A 52 -18.08 5.51 7.17
C ASN A 52 -18.99 5.48 5.93
N ILE A 53 -19.41 4.31 5.49
CA ILE A 53 -20.25 4.12 4.30
C ILE A 53 -21.71 4.25 4.69
N GLN A 54 -22.24 5.46 4.60
CA GLN A 54 -23.68 5.71 4.81
C GLN A 54 -24.48 5.15 3.63
N THR A 55 -24.99 3.92 3.77
CA THR A 55 -25.69 3.20 2.69
C THR A 55 -26.83 3.98 2.04
N ALA A 56 -27.57 4.78 2.83
CA ALA A 56 -28.64 5.66 2.34
C ALA A 56 -28.17 6.78 1.39
N CYS A 57 -26.89 7.14 1.44
CA CYS A 57 -26.27 8.18 0.62
C CYS A 57 -25.52 7.61 -0.60
N THR A 58 -25.55 6.29 -0.81
CA THR A 58 -24.86 5.65 -1.93
C THR A 58 -25.61 5.87 -3.24
N VAL A 59 -24.86 6.01 -4.34
CA VAL A 59 -25.41 6.09 -5.69
C VAL A 59 -25.20 4.74 -6.36
N TYR A 60 -26.30 4.10 -6.77
CA TYR A 60 -26.23 2.88 -7.53
C TYR A 60 -25.62 3.13 -8.91
N ASN A 61 -24.59 2.36 -9.25
CA ASN A 61 -23.99 2.32 -10.58
C ASN A 61 -23.88 0.87 -11.03
N ALA A 62 -24.26 0.60 -12.28
CA ALA A 62 -24.13 -0.72 -12.87
C ALA A 62 -22.71 -0.90 -13.41
N TYR A 63 -21.98 -1.87 -12.86
CA TYR A 63 -20.66 -2.26 -13.32
C TYR A 63 -20.68 -3.70 -13.84
N PRO A 64 -19.80 -4.07 -14.79
CA PRO A 64 -19.51 -5.46 -15.09
C PRO A 64 -19.17 -6.24 -13.82
N ALA A 65 -19.42 -7.55 -13.80
CA ALA A 65 -18.97 -8.38 -12.69
C ALA A 65 -17.44 -8.30 -12.54
N PHE A 66 -16.96 -8.43 -11.31
CA PHE A 66 -15.54 -8.67 -11.08
C PHE A 66 -15.13 -10.01 -11.70
N GLN A 67 -13.97 -10.01 -12.35
CA GLN A 67 -13.38 -11.17 -12.99
C GLN A 67 -12.06 -11.49 -12.28
N LEU A 68 -12.05 -12.61 -11.57
CA LEU A 68 -10.86 -13.18 -10.95
C LEU A 68 -10.17 -14.12 -11.93
N SER A 69 -8.83 -14.17 -11.94
CA SER A 69 -8.11 -15.15 -12.75
C SER A 69 -8.46 -16.58 -12.31
N SER A 70 -8.38 -17.54 -13.24
CA SER A 70 -8.58 -18.96 -12.94
C SER A 70 -7.62 -19.51 -11.87
N ALA A 71 -6.54 -18.77 -11.56
CA ALA A 71 -5.64 -19.05 -10.44
C ALA A 71 -6.36 -19.08 -9.08
N THR A 72 -7.49 -18.39 -8.93
CA THR A 72 -8.30 -18.48 -7.69
C THR A 72 -9.01 -19.82 -7.53
N ASN A 73 -9.10 -20.64 -8.58
CA ASN A 73 -9.81 -21.92 -8.57
C ASN A 73 -8.91 -23.11 -8.21
N VAL A 74 -7.63 -22.86 -7.94
CA VAL A 74 -6.65 -23.88 -7.56
C VAL A 74 -5.96 -23.48 -6.25
N VAL A 75 -5.36 -24.45 -5.56
CA VAL A 75 -4.63 -24.18 -4.31
C VAL A 75 -3.44 -23.27 -4.60
N GLN A 76 -3.36 -22.16 -3.87
CA GLN A 76 -2.28 -21.19 -3.94
C GLN A 76 -1.44 -21.25 -2.66
N ASN A 77 -0.13 -21.09 -2.81
CA ASN A 77 0.79 -21.00 -1.68
C ASN A 77 1.04 -19.53 -1.32
N PHE A 78 1.00 -19.23 -0.03
CA PHE A 78 1.24 -17.89 0.48
C PHE A 78 2.36 -17.89 1.53
N THR A 79 3.19 -16.86 1.48
CA THR A 79 4.06 -16.48 2.61
C THR A 79 3.27 -15.57 3.53
N ILE A 80 3.16 -15.96 4.79
CA ILE A 80 2.52 -15.16 5.85
C ILE A 80 3.63 -14.49 6.67
N THR A 81 3.50 -13.19 6.90
CA THR A 81 4.48 -12.39 7.63
C THR A 81 3.80 -11.46 8.60
N ASN A 82 4.26 -11.45 9.86
CA ASN A 82 3.96 -10.38 10.80
C ASN A 82 5.03 -9.30 10.62
N ASN A 83 4.63 -8.12 10.16
CA ASN A 83 5.55 -7.01 9.91
C ASN A 83 5.59 -5.96 11.04
N GLY A 84 5.00 -6.27 12.20
CA GLY A 84 4.87 -5.36 13.34
C GLY A 84 3.62 -4.46 13.31
N HIS A 85 2.97 -4.32 12.14
CA HIS A 85 1.75 -3.52 11.98
C HIS A 85 0.52 -4.37 11.66
N THR A 86 0.72 -5.47 10.93
CA THR A 86 -0.35 -6.37 10.47
C THR A 86 0.21 -7.77 10.18
N ILE A 87 -0.68 -8.71 9.90
CA ILE A 87 -0.35 -9.97 9.24
C ILE A 87 -0.58 -9.78 7.73
N THR A 88 0.48 -9.88 6.94
CA THR A 88 0.42 -9.84 5.48
C THR A 88 0.54 -11.25 4.90
N ALA A 89 -0.22 -11.56 3.86
CA ALA A 89 -0.10 -12.80 3.08
C ALA A 89 0.18 -12.48 1.60
N SER A 90 1.31 -12.96 1.08
CA SER A 90 1.75 -12.73 -0.31
C SER A 90 1.86 -14.04 -1.06
N GLN A 91 1.42 -14.08 -2.32
CA GLN A 91 1.54 -15.28 -3.16
C GLN A 91 3.03 -15.61 -3.41
N VAL A 92 3.40 -16.89 -3.26
CA VAL A 92 4.80 -17.34 -3.40
C VAL A 92 5.25 -17.36 -4.85
N ASP A 93 4.44 -17.96 -5.75
CA ASP A 93 4.74 -18.09 -7.16
C ASP A 93 3.75 -17.27 -7.99
N LYS A 94 4.20 -16.11 -8.45
CA LYS A 94 3.43 -15.19 -9.29
C LYS A 94 3.76 -15.33 -10.77
N THR A 95 4.89 -15.96 -11.12
CA THR A 95 5.43 -15.93 -12.48
C THR A 95 4.72 -16.92 -13.39
N ALA A 96 4.30 -18.07 -12.84
CA ALA A 96 3.57 -19.07 -13.60
C ALA A 96 2.04 -18.82 -13.59
N PHE A 97 1.49 -18.39 -12.44
CA PHE A 97 0.04 -18.34 -12.23
C PHE A 97 -0.40 -17.15 -11.37
N PRO A 98 -0.33 -15.91 -11.90
CA PRO A 98 -0.67 -14.71 -11.13
C PRO A 98 -2.16 -14.68 -10.77
N LEU A 99 -2.45 -14.34 -9.53
CA LEU A 99 -3.78 -13.95 -9.11
C LEU A 99 -4.07 -12.55 -9.67
N THR A 100 -5.11 -12.41 -10.50
CA THR A 100 -5.49 -11.11 -11.08
C THR A 100 -6.96 -10.80 -10.90
N LEU A 101 -7.28 -9.51 -10.92
CA LEU A 101 -8.64 -8.96 -10.80
C LEU A 101 -8.88 -7.94 -11.92
N SER A 102 -10.04 -8.03 -12.56
CA SER A 102 -10.54 -7.04 -13.54
C SER A 102 -12.06 -6.93 -13.47
N GLY A 103 -12.67 -6.13 -14.35
CA GLY A 103 -14.10 -5.87 -14.31
C GLY A 103 -14.49 -4.97 -13.15
N GLY A 104 -15.76 -4.98 -12.73
CA GLY A 104 -16.27 -3.96 -11.82
C GLY A 104 -16.10 -2.56 -12.43
N GLY A 105 -15.66 -1.61 -11.62
CA GLY A 105 -15.28 -0.26 -12.04
C GLY A 105 -13.78 -0.06 -12.32
N LEU A 106 -12.99 -1.13 -12.45
CA LEU A 106 -11.54 -1.04 -12.61
C LEU A 106 -11.15 -0.66 -14.04
N ASN A 107 -10.15 0.21 -14.19
CA ASN A 107 -9.61 0.64 -15.50
C ASN A 107 -8.44 -0.24 -15.96
N GLY A 108 -8.57 -1.57 -15.83
CA GLY A 108 -7.53 -2.51 -16.24
C GLY A 108 -7.56 -3.83 -15.49
N ILE A 109 -6.49 -4.61 -15.69
CA ILE A 109 -6.22 -5.87 -14.99
C ILE A 109 -5.18 -5.57 -13.90
N TYR A 110 -5.51 -5.89 -12.66
CA TYR A 110 -4.66 -5.69 -11.49
C TYR A 110 -4.11 -7.03 -11.02
N GLU A 111 -2.82 -7.07 -10.67
CA GLU A 111 -2.18 -8.24 -10.09
C GLU A 111 -2.24 -8.19 -8.56
N PHE A 112 -2.57 -9.32 -7.93
CA PHE A 112 -2.56 -9.47 -6.49
C PHE A 112 -1.13 -9.42 -5.95
N VAL A 113 -0.86 -8.43 -5.09
CA VAL A 113 0.44 -8.31 -4.43
C VAL A 113 0.43 -9.06 -3.10
N ASN A 114 -0.50 -8.68 -2.22
CA ASN A 114 -0.75 -9.27 -0.91
C ASN A 114 -2.16 -8.90 -0.42
N PHE A 115 -2.63 -9.56 0.64
CA PHE A 115 -3.66 -9.00 1.52
C PHE A 115 -3.11 -8.87 2.93
N HIS A 116 -3.75 -8.03 3.74
CA HIS A 116 -3.46 -7.89 5.15
C HIS A 116 -4.75 -7.66 5.93
N LEU A 117 -4.65 -7.72 7.25
CA LEU A 117 -5.81 -7.66 8.13
C LEU A 117 -5.70 -6.50 9.12
N HIS A 118 -6.84 -5.93 9.47
CA HIS A 118 -6.98 -5.01 10.59
C HIS A 118 -7.93 -5.63 11.60
N TRP A 119 -7.64 -5.47 12.88
CA TRP A 119 -8.44 -6.04 13.96
C TRP A 119 -8.32 -5.17 15.22
N GLY A 120 -9.32 -5.28 16.09
CA GLY A 120 -9.37 -4.57 17.36
C GLY A 120 -9.00 -5.48 18.51
N GLN A 121 -8.98 -4.90 19.72
CA GLN A 121 -8.72 -5.65 20.94
C GLN A 121 -9.86 -6.62 21.29
N ASN A 122 -11.08 -6.36 20.80
CA ASN A 122 -12.26 -7.16 21.08
C ASN A 122 -13.22 -7.18 19.88
N TYR A 123 -14.24 -8.04 19.97
CA TYR A 123 -15.22 -8.28 18.90
C TYR A 123 -16.09 -7.07 18.51
N LYS A 124 -16.08 -5.98 19.26
CA LYS A 124 -16.88 -4.77 18.98
C LYS A 124 -16.16 -3.75 18.08
N SER A 125 -14.88 -3.97 17.79
CA SER A 125 -14.03 -3.01 17.08
C SER A 125 -12.98 -3.72 16.23
N GLY A 126 -12.45 -3.04 15.21
CA GLY A 126 -11.30 -3.54 14.46
C GLY A 126 -11.33 -3.32 12.97
N SER A 127 -12.51 -3.11 12.39
CA SER A 127 -12.62 -2.66 11.01
C SER A 127 -12.18 -1.21 10.90
N GLU A 128 -11.52 -0.87 9.80
CA GLU A 128 -11.23 0.53 9.45
C GLU A 128 -12.49 1.21 8.90
N HIS A 129 -13.14 0.58 7.92
CA HIS A 129 -14.43 1.06 7.39
C HIS A 129 -15.59 0.71 8.32
N GLN A 130 -16.64 1.52 8.25
CA GLN A 130 -17.93 1.33 8.95
C GLN A 130 -19.08 1.38 7.94
N MET A 131 -20.26 0.89 8.33
CA MET A 131 -21.50 0.89 7.54
C MET A 131 -22.69 1.35 8.37
#